data_AF-A0AAV2MZX6-F1
#
_entry.id   AF-A0AAV2MZX6-F1
#
_cell.length_a   1.000
_cell.length_b   1.000
_cell.length_c   1.000
_cell.angle_alpha   90.00
_cell.angle_beta   90.00
_cell.angle_gamma   90.00
#
_symmetry.space_group_name_H-M   'P 1'
#
loop_
_entity.id
_entity.type
_entity.pdbx_description
1 polymer ?
#
loop_
_entity_poly.entity_id
_entity_poly.type
_entity_poly.pdbx_seq_one_letter_code
_entity_poly.pdbx_strand_id
1 'polypeptide(L)'
;MSGQRRKGGGRREERRKDAFTSSSSSSSSSSDHPRWNKYFYTKKSEEKVRQAQAALRKITSQAEDAMRCVQGLRLQIEQQTLHDPPQMLADLNSALERAERNLVGILCKQTGAEQRLQQVKHEQGLESPLESPDELFASDSSISF
;
A
#
# COMPACT_ATOMS: atom_id res chain seq x y z
N MET A 1 19.91 -34.98 -33.54
CA MET A 1 20.31 -34.18 -34.71
C MET A 1 19.66 -32.81 -34.60
N SER A 2 20.47 -31.75 -34.82
CA SER A 2 20.06 -30.38 -35.23
C SER A 2 19.18 -29.58 -34.26
N GLY A 3 19.56 -28.41 -33.74
CA GLY A 3 20.70 -27.57 -34.00
C GLY A 3 20.59 -26.27 -33.18
N GLN A 4 21.73 -25.84 -32.64
CA GLN A 4 21.94 -24.51 -32.05
C GLN A 4 21.64 -23.40 -33.06
N ARG A 5 21.07 -22.28 -32.58
CA ARG A 5 21.36 -20.95 -33.12
C ARG A 5 21.59 -19.95 -31.99
N ARG A 6 22.86 -19.78 -31.64
CA ARG A 6 23.42 -18.55 -31.08
C ARG A 6 23.75 -17.61 -32.23
N LYS A 7 23.30 -16.35 -32.19
CA LYS A 7 23.86 -15.12 -32.82
C LYS A 7 23.05 -13.95 -32.23
N GLY A 8 23.54 -12.79 -31.83
CA GLY A 8 24.83 -12.10 -31.78
C GLY A 8 24.54 -10.79 -30.98
N GLY A 9 25.45 -10.18 -30.22
CA GLY A 9 26.77 -9.74 -30.66
C GLY A 9 26.64 -8.39 -31.40
N GLY A 10 26.73 -7.27 -30.67
CA GLY A 10 26.63 -5.93 -31.23
C GLY A 10 27.04 -4.83 -30.25
N ARG A 11 28.34 -4.80 -29.90
CA ARG A 11 29.03 -3.61 -29.37
C ARG A 11 29.25 -2.60 -30.50
N ARG A 12 29.54 -1.34 -30.12
CA ARG A 12 30.06 -0.19 -30.92
C ARG A 12 28.92 0.75 -31.36
N GLU A 13 28.95 2.05 -31.09
CA GLU A 13 30.07 2.95 -31.36
C GLU A 13 30.07 4.20 -30.46
N GLU A 14 31.22 4.41 -29.84
CA GLU A 14 31.66 5.61 -29.14
C GLU A 14 31.86 6.72 -30.19
N ARG A 15 30.93 7.67 -30.29
CA ARG A 15 31.17 8.91 -31.03
C ARG A 15 31.64 9.98 -30.06
N ARG A 16 32.97 10.05 -29.93
CA ARG A 16 33.66 11.23 -29.42
C ARG A 16 33.30 12.43 -30.31
N LYS A 17 32.85 13.51 -29.68
CA LYS A 17 32.93 14.85 -30.25
C LYS A 17 33.79 15.67 -29.30
N ASP A 18 35.08 15.73 -29.65
CA ASP A 18 35.97 16.73 -29.12
C ASP A 18 35.53 18.08 -29.70
N ALA A 19 35.01 18.95 -28.84
CA ALA A 19 34.89 20.37 -29.13
C ALA A 19 35.81 21.10 -28.15
N PHE A 20 37.06 21.28 -28.57
CA PHE A 20 37.96 22.24 -27.97
C PHE A 20 37.50 23.62 -28.43
N THR A 21 36.77 24.34 -27.58
CA THR A 21 36.58 25.79 -27.70
C THR A 21 36.83 26.43 -26.35
N SER A 22 37.75 27.38 -26.38
CA SER A 22 38.40 28.11 -25.31
C SER A 22 37.51 28.59 -24.16
N SER A 23 38.15 28.64 -23.00
CA SER A 23 37.69 29.22 -21.74
C SER A 23 37.07 30.60 -21.89
N SER A 24 35.98 30.83 -21.15
CA SER A 24 35.72 32.10 -20.46
C SER A 24 34.84 31.83 -19.24
N SER A 25 35.34 32.25 -18.09
CA SER A 25 34.77 32.12 -16.77
C SER A 25 33.42 32.82 -16.65
N SER A 26 32.46 32.19 -15.98
CA SER A 26 31.38 32.87 -15.26
C SER A 26 30.87 31.93 -14.18
N SER A 27 31.38 32.13 -12.99
CA SER A 27 30.82 31.63 -11.74
C SER A 27 29.39 32.13 -11.63
N SER A 28 28.41 31.24 -11.68
CA SER A 28 27.11 31.46 -11.09
C SER A 28 26.60 30.11 -10.64
N SER A 29 26.75 29.87 -9.35
CA SER A 29 26.09 28.80 -8.62
C SER A 29 24.59 29.05 -8.68
N SER A 30 23.96 28.67 -9.79
CA SER A 30 22.52 28.52 -9.83
C SER A 30 22.22 27.05 -9.55
N SER A 31 21.85 26.77 -8.32
CA SER A 31 21.08 25.58 -7.96
C SER A 31 19.66 25.69 -8.55
N ASP A 32 19.58 25.85 -9.87
CA ASP A 32 18.37 25.72 -10.66
C ASP A 32 18.22 24.26 -11.04
N HIS A 33 17.74 23.46 -10.08
CA HIS A 33 17.17 22.18 -10.44
C HIS A 33 16.00 22.43 -11.41
N PRO A 34 15.94 21.77 -12.58
CA PRO A 34 14.90 22.03 -13.56
C PRO A 34 13.53 21.75 -12.94
N ARG A 35 12.63 22.76 -12.96
CA ARG A 35 11.27 22.67 -12.37
C ARG A 35 10.51 21.42 -12.83
N TRP A 36 10.81 20.89 -14.01
CA TRP A 36 10.18 19.69 -14.57
C TRP A 36 10.50 18.43 -13.75
N ASN A 37 11.69 18.31 -13.18
CA ASN A 37 12.00 17.20 -12.26
C ASN A 37 11.03 17.23 -11.08
N LYS A 38 10.82 18.39 -10.46
CA LYS A 38 9.92 18.53 -9.30
C LYS A 38 8.48 18.08 -9.63
N TYR A 39 7.93 18.47 -10.77
CA TYR A 39 6.58 18.04 -11.20
C TYR A 39 6.47 16.54 -11.52
N PHE A 40 7.52 15.94 -12.10
CA PHE A 40 7.54 14.50 -12.36
C PHE A 40 7.63 13.68 -11.06
N TYR A 41 8.35 14.17 -10.06
CA TYR A 41 8.43 13.51 -8.75
C TYR A 41 7.12 13.61 -7.97
N THR A 42 6.47 14.76 -7.95
CA THR A 42 5.17 14.93 -7.24
C THR A 42 4.05 14.11 -7.88
N LYS A 43 3.95 14.08 -9.22
CA LYS A 43 2.95 13.21 -9.89
C LYS A 43 3.18 11.72 -9.63
N LYS A 44 4.44 11.29 -9.56
CA LYS A 44 4.77 9.89 -9.22
C LYS A 44 4.44 9.56 -7.76
N SER A 45 4.52 10.53 -6.85
CA SER A 45 4.24 10.32 -5.43
C SER A 45 2.73 10.29 -5.16
N GLU A 46 1.97 11.23 -5.73
CA GLU A 46 0.50 11.24 -5.67
C GLU A 46 -0.10 9.94 -6.24
N GLU A 47 0.46 9.45 -7.34
CA GLU A 47 0.03 8.18 -7.94
C GLU A 47 0.27 6.99 -7.00
N LYS A 48 1.36 6.98 -6.22
CA LYS A 48 1.61 5.94 -5.21
C LYS A 48 0.60 5.99 -4.07
N VAL A 49 0.23 7.18 -3.59
CA VAL A 49 -0.81 7.33 -2.55
C VAL A 49 -2.15 6.84 -3.09
N ARG A 50 -2.50 7.24 -4.31
CA ARG A 50 -3.75 6.81 -4.97
C ARG A 50 -3.81 5.30 -5.14
N GLN A 51 -2.72 4.67 -5.58
CA GLN A 51 -2.63 3.21 -5.71
C GLN A 51 -2.75 2.51 -4.35
N ALA A 52 -2.07 3.01 -3.32
CA ALA A 52 -2.15 2.47 -1.96
C ALA A 52 -3.57 2.60 -1.36
N GLN A 53 -4.23 3.75 -1.58
CA GLN A 53 -5.63 3.95 -1.18
C GLN A 53 -6.59 3.04 -1.94
N ALA A 54 -6.40 2.87 -3.25
CA ALA A 54 -7.23 1.96 -4.05
C ALA A 54 -7.06 0.51 -3.60
N ALA A 55 -5.82 0.09 -3.28
CA ALA A 55 -5.54 -1.22 -2.72
C ALA A 55 -6.22 -1.41 -1.36
N LEU A 56 -6.16 -0.41 -0.48
CA LEU A 56 -6.84 -0.45 0.82
C LEU A 56 -8.35 -0.60 0.65
N ARG A 57 -9.00 0.24 -0.18
CA ARG A 57 -10.45 0.16 -0.44
C ARG A 57 -10.88 -1.23 -0.93
N LYS A 58 -10.09 -1.84 -1.81
CA LYS A 58 -10.36 -3.20 -2.31
C LYS A 58 -10.24 -4.25 -1.20
N ILE A 59 -9.27 -4.12 -0.31
CA ILE A 59 -9.11 -5.06 0.81
C ILE A 59 -10.23 -4.86 1.83
N THR A 60 -10.62 -3.62 2.11
CA THR A 60 -11.75 -3.30 2.99
C THR A 60 -13.06 -3.89 2.46
N SER A 61 -13.33 -3.76 1.15
CA SER A 61 -14.53 -4.39 0.57
C SER A 61 -14.49 -5.92 0.70
N GLN A 62 -13.32 -6.53 0.53
CA GLN A 62 -13.15 -7.98 0.76
C GLN A 62 -13.37 -8.37 2.23
N ALA A 63 -12.98 -7.51 3.19
CA ALA A 63 -13.22 -7.74 4.61
C ALA A 63 -14.72 -7.68 4.92
N GLU A 64 -15.43 -6.69 4.38
CA GLU A 64 -16.89 -6.55 4.51
C GLU A 64 -17.63 -7.76 3.92
N ASP A 65 -17.23 -8.23 2.74
CA ASP A 65 -17.79 -9.44 2.13
C ASP A 65 -17.56 -10.69 2.99
N ALA A 66 -16.35 -10.84 3.52
CA ALA A 66 -16.01 -11.96 4.41
C ALA A 66 -16.78 -11.90 5.73
N MET A 67 -16.96 -10.71 6.32
CA MET A 67 -17.79 -10.53 7.52
C MET A 67 -19.25 -10.92 7.28
N ARG A 68 -19.82 -10.52 6.13
CA ARG A 68 -21.19 -10.91 5.75
C ARG A 68 -21.32 -12.43 5.60
N CYS A 69 -20.30 -13.09 5.04
CA CYS A 69 -20.28 -14.56 4.92
C CYS A 69 -20.27 -15.25 6.29
N VAL A 70 -19.42 -14.79 7.22
CA VAL A 70 -19.37 -15.32 8.60
C VAL A 70 -20.70 -15.12 9.32
N GLN A 71 -21.31 -13.93 9.21
CA GLN A 71 -22.62 -13.65 9.80
C GLN A 71 -23.71 -14.56 9.22
N GLY A 72 -23.71 -14.78 7.90
CA GLY A 72 -24.66 -15.69 7.25
C GLY A 72 -24.55 -17.12 7.77
N LEU A 73 -23.33 -17.64 7.93
CA LEU A 73 -23.09 -18.97 8.49
C LEU A 73 -23.54 -19.08 9.95
N ARG A 74 -23.27 -18.05 10.77
CA ARG A 74 -23.75 -18.01 12.16
C ARG A 74 -25.27 -18.03 12.26
N LEU A 75 -25.95 -17.26 11.41
CA LEU A 75 -27.43 -17.27 11.35
C LEU A 75 -27.97 -18.62 10.88
N GLN A 76 -27.32 -19.28 9.92
CA GLN A 76 -27.71 -20.63 9.50
C GLN A 76 -27.58 -21.66 10.63
N ILE A 77 -26.51 -21.57 11.43
CA ILE A 77 -26.32 -22.42 12.61
C ILE A 77 -27.38 -22.14 13.68
N GLU A 78 -27.73 -20.87 13.90
CA GLU A 78 -28.75 -20.47 14.87
C GLU A 78 -30.15 -20.91 14.45
N GLN A 79 -30.46 -20.88 13.15
CA GLN A 79 -31.74 -21.30 12.58
C GLN A 79 -31.86 -22.83 12.38
N GLN A 80 -30.77 -23.57 12.60
CA GLN A 80 -30.75 -25.03 12.51
C GLN A 80 -31.74 -25.64 13.51
N THR A 81 -32.65 -26.49 13.04
CA THR A 81 -33.71 -27.05 13.87
C THR A 81 -33.28 -28.34 14.57
N LEU A 82 -33.98 -28.72 15.63
CA LEU A 82 -33.73 -29.94 16.44
C LEU A 82 -33.72 -31.25 15.62
N HIS A 83 -34.28 -31.24 14.40
CA HIS A 83 -34.38 -32.41 13.52
C HIS A 83 -33.27 -32.49 12.46
N ASP A 84 -32.40 -31.49 12.39
CA ASP A 84 -31.31 -31.52 11.41
C ASP A 84 -30.25 -32.56 11.81
N PRO A 85 -29.70 -33.31 10.84
CA PRO A 85 -28.72 -34.33 11.13
C PRO A 85 -27.47 -33.69 11.77
N PRO A 86 -26.89 -34.30 12.82
CA PRO A 86 -25.72 -33.76 13.51
C PRO A 86 -24.51 -33.52 12.58
N GLN A 87 -24.46 -34.24 11.46
CA GLN A 87 -23.47 -34.07 10.40
C GLN A 87 -23.54 -32.67 9.75
N MET A 88 -24.75 -32.15 9.49
CA MET A 88 -24.91 -30.82 8.90
C MET A 88 -24.41 -29.71 9.82
N LEU A 89 -24.68 -29.83 11.12
CA LEU A 89 -24.18 -28.89 12.12
C LEU A 89 -22.64 -28.91 12.16
N ALA A 90 -22.03 -30.09 12.09
CA ALA A 90 -20.58 -30.24 12.04
C ALA A 90 -19.98 -29.60 10.76
N ASP A 91 -20.64 -29.79 9.61
CA ASP A 91 -20.21 -29.21 8.33
C ASP A 91 -20.32 -27.68 8.33
N LEU A 92 -21.42 -27.12 8.87
CA LEU A 92 -21.59 -25.67 9.02
C LEU A 92 -20.58 -25.06 9.99
N ASN A 93 -20.33 -25.69 11.13
CA ASN A 93 -19.30 -25.23 12.07
C ASN A 93 -17.90 -25.27 11.44
N SER A 94 -17.58 -26.33 10.70
CA SER A 94 -16.32 -26.41 9.94
C SER A 94 -16.21 -25.33 8.86
N ALA A 95 -17.31 -24.99 8.19
CA ALA A 95 -17.36 -23.90 7.23
C ALA A 95 -17.18 -22.53 7.93
N LEU A 96 -17.81 -22.34 9.10
CA LEU A 96 -17.69 -21.13 9.92
C LEU A 96 -16.24 -20.92 10.35
N GLU A 97 -15.58 -21.93 10.91
CA GLU A 97 -14.16 -21.83 11.31
C GLU A 97 -13.25 -21.44 10.14
N ARG A 98 -13.49 -22.02 8.94
CA ARG A 98 -12.72 -21.68 7.75
C ARG A 98 -12.97 -20.24 7.30
N ALA A 99 -14.22 -19.78 7.36
CA ALA A 99 -14.59 -18.42 7.03
C ALA A 99 -13.97 -17.41 8.02
N GLU A 100 -13.97 -17.72 9.32
CA GLU A 100 -13.36 -16.89 10.36
C GLU A 100 -11.83 -16.79 10.18
N ARG A 101 -11.15 -17.92 9.91
CA ARG A 101 -9.71 -17.90 9.60
C ARG A 101 -9.39 -17.04 8.37
N ASN A 102 -10.22 -17.13 7.33
CA ASN A 102 -10.06 -16.31 6.14
C ASN A 102 -10.27 -14.81 6.44
N LEU A 103 -11.30 -14.47 7.23
CA LEU A 103 -11.56 -13.11 7.68
C LEU A 103 -10.36 -12.54 8.43
N VAL A 104 -9.81 -13.27 9.40
CA VAL A 104 -8.58 -12.87 10.11
C VAL A 104 -7.44 -12.58 9.13
N GLY A 105 -7.22 -13.47 8.15
CA GLY A 105 -6.20 -13.27 7.12
C GLY A 105 -6.41 -12.00 6.27
N ILE A 106 -7.66 -11.64 5.97
CA ILE A 106 -8.00 -10.41 5.24
C ILE A 106 -7.77 -9.18 6.12
N LEU A 107 -8.18 -9.23 7.39
CA LEU A 107 -7.96 -8.13 8.35
C LEU A 107 -6.46 -7.86 8.55
N CYS A 108 -5.62 -8.89 8.66
CA CYS A 108 -4.17 -8.69 8.73
C CYS A 108 -3.62 -7.99 7.48
N LYS A 109 -4.13 -8.33 6.28
CA LYS A 109 -3.75 -7.64 5.04
C LYS A 109 -4.25 -6.19 5.02
N GLN A 110 -5.43 -5.93 5.58
CA GLN A 110 -5.98 -4.58 5.73
C GLN A 110 -5.09 -3.72 6.60
N THR A 111 -4.76 -4.18 7.82
CA THR A 111 -3.87 -3.46 8.74
C THR A 111 -2.51 -3.19 8.10
N GLY A 112 -1.92 -4.18 7.41
CA GLY A 112 -0.66 -3.98 6.69
C GLY A 112 -0.78 -3.00 5.51
N ALA A 113 -1.94 -2.91 4.85
CA ALA A 113 -2.19 -1.93 3.80
C ALA A 113 -2.39 -0.51 4.37
N GLU A 114 -3.04 -0.38 5.53
CA GLU A 114 -3.21 0.89 6.26
C GLU A 114 -1.85 1.44 6.71
N GLN A 115 -1.02 0.61 7.32
CA GLN A 115 0.34 0.98 7.74
C GLN A 115 1.19 1.44 6.54
N ARG A 116 1.14 0.72 5.41
CA ARG A 116 1.83 1.16 4.18
C ARG A 116 1.29 2.47 3.65
N LEU A 117 -0.02 2.70 3.72
CA LEU A 117 -0.61 3.97 3.29
C LEU A 117 -0.15 5.13 4.16
N GLN A 118 -0.12 4.96 5.50
CA GLN A 118 0.42 5.95 6.43
C GLN A 118 1.91 6.23 6.14
N GLN A 119 2.72 5.19 5.98
CA GLN A 119 4.13 5.35 5.63
C GLN A 119 4.33 6.16 4.33
N VAL A 120 3.55 5.85 3.29
CA VAL A 120 3.62 6.59 2.01
C VAL A 120 3.15 8.04 2.16
N LYS A 121 2.17 8.32 3.02
CA LYS A 121 1.72 9.70 3.30
C LYS A 121 2.77 10.48 4.09
N HIS A 122 3.38 9.86 5.10
CA HIS A 122 4.47 10.41 5.89
C HIS A 122 5.69 10.74 5.01
N GLU A 123 6.12 9.80 4.16
CA GLU A 123 7.22 10.00 3.18
C GLU A 123 6.95 11.15 2.20
N GLN A 124 5.70 11.51 1.98
CA GLN A 124 5.29 12.59 1.07
C GLN A 124 5.02 13.92 1.78
N GLY A 125 5.18 13.98 3.11
CA GLY A 125 4.82 15.17 3.90
C GLY A 125 3.33 15.54 3.79
N LEU A 126 2.48 14.57 3.43
CA LEU A 126 1.02 14.72 3.33
C LEU A 126 0.32 14.43 4.66
N GLU A 127 1.06 13.92 5.64
CA GLU A 127 0.63 13.91 7.03
C GLU A 127 1.00 15.26 7.66
N SER A 128 -0.03 15.99 8.12
CA SER A 128 0.12 16.87 9.27
C SER A 128 0.85 16.05 10.36
N PRO A 129 1.81 16.63 11.09
CA PRO A 129 2.54 15.90 12.10
C PRO A 129 1.53 15.15 12.96
N LEU A 130 1.77 13.86 13.18
CA LEU A 130 1.15 13.16 14.29
C LEU A 130 1.24 14.12 15.48
N GLU A 131 0.10 14.62 15.97
CA GLU A 131 0.01 15.23 17.29
C GLU A 131 0.72 14.24 18.20
N SER A 132 1.91 14.63 18.66
CA SER A 132 2.70 13.72 19.45
C SER A 132 1.89 13.43 20.72
N PRO A 133 2.02 12.25 21.33
CA PRO A 133 1.39 11.99 22.62
C PRO A 133 1.67 13.11 23.64
N ASP A 134 2.81 13.82 23.51
CA ASP A 134 3.17 14.93 24.39
C ASP A 134 2.29 16.19 24.18
N GLU A 135 1.70 16.40 23.00
CA GLU A 135 0.80 17.55 22.74
C GLU A 135 -0.62 17.33 23.32
N LEU A 136 -1.07 16.07 23.40
CA LEU A 136 -2.35 15.69 24.01
C LEU A 136 -2.36 15.83 25.55
N PHE A 137 -1.19 15.70 26.20
CA PHE A 137 -1.05 15.87 27.65
C PHE A 137 -0.60 17.28 28.09
N ALA A 138 -0.04 18.09 27.18
CA ALA A 138 0.37 19.47 27.49
C ALA A 138 -0.82 20.46 27.55
N SER A 139 -1.99 20.08 27.03
CA SER A 139 -3.14 20.98 26.87
C SER A 139 -4.03 21.13 28.12
N ASP A 140 -3.75 20.42 29.22
CA ASP A 140 -4.56 20.45 30.45
C ASP A 140 -3.87 21.14 31.64
N SER A 141 -2.82 21.91 31.38
CA SER A 141 -2.04 22.61 32.41
C SER A 141 -2.46 24.07 32.63
N SER A 142 -3.77 24.37 32.65
CA SER A 142 -4.27 25.72 33.00
C SER A 142 -5.43 25.71 34.01
N ILE A 143 -5.42 24.79 34.98
CA ILE A 143 -6.18 24.97 36.22
C ILE A 143 -5.32 25.75 37.21
N SER A 144 -5.63 27.04 37.36
CA SER A 144 -5.15 27.87 38.47
C SER A 144 -6.14 27.74 39.63
N PHE A 145 -5.66 27.23 40.77
CA PHE A 145 -6.33 27.39 42.07
C PHE A 145 -6.04 28.78 42.65
#